data_AF-A0A349E1D8-F1
#
_entry.id   AF-A0A349E1D8-F1
#
_cell.length_a   1.000
_cell.length_b   1.000
_cell.length_c   1.000
_cell.angle_alpha   90.00
_cell.angle_beta   90.00
_cell.angle_gamma   90.00
#
_symmetry.space_group_name_H-M   'P 1'
#
loop_
_entity.id
_entity.type
_entity.pdbx_description
1 polymer ?
#
loop_
_entity_poly.entity_id
_entity_poly.type
_entity_poly.pdbx_seq_one_letter_code
_entity_poly.pdbx_strand_id
1 'polypeptide(L)'
;MRTLLLSSIIVAFSLNTFAQSKTLKYNLKKGQAFDILLLSQKPNTKEKIKQYFKNYFPIAKKYGYHTLKGFPIKESPTQGNYQPQSIILAYWDNLELRAQFLQYIDKNKPIFHQDRRDIWSRFDVTYYEMPKDVSFEINREKYNVVTAYWQKSKKGFSRFKKDWQAKVRQAGGTFTIELINGASPFGYYYNPDYLCITEWESKAAFEKFYKQNLQMDHSAVKQVNQFIFN
;
A
#
# COMPACT_ATOMS: atom_id res chain seq x y z
N MET A 1 -50.96 55.46 -2.25
CA MET A 1 -50.96 54.88 -0.88
C MET A 1 -50.60 53.40 -0.99
N ARG A 2 -49.61 52.98 -0.19
CA ARG A 2 -49.15 51.60 0.11
C ARG A 2 -48.47 50.82 -1.02
N THR A 3 -47.15 50.89 -0.95
CA THR A 3 -46.12 50.05 -1.56
C THR A 3 -46.25 48.57 -1.13
N LEU A 4 -46.31 47.67 -2.12
CA LEU A 4 -46.06 46.23 -1.98
C LEU A 4 -44.55 46.01 -1.85
N LEU A 5 -44.08 45.59 -0.67
CA LEU A 5 -42.70 45.20 -0.45
C LEU A 5 -42.57 43.68 -0.56
N LEU A 6 -41.86 43.31 -1.62
CA LEU A 6 -41.50 41.98 -2.08
C LEU A 6 -40.79 41.19 -0.96
N SER A 7 -41.41 40.11 -0.49
CA SER A 7 -40.73 39.12 0.35
C SER A 7 -40.10 38.07 -0.55
N SER A 8 -38.79 38.17 -0.77
CA SER A 8 -37.99 37.14 -1.42
C SER A 8 -36.73 36.91 -0.60
N ILE A 9 -36.88 36.14 0.47
CA ILE A 9 -35.76 35.58 1.22
C ILE A 9 -35.28 34.36 0.41
N ILE A 10 -34.28 34.58 -0.45
CA ILE A 10 -33.51 33.50 -1.06
C ILE A 10 -32.61 32.94 0.04
N VAL A 11 -33.05 31.85 0.66
CA VAL A 11 -32.19 31.03 1.52
C VAL A 11 -31.22 30.30 0.60
N ALA A 12 -30.05 30.89 0.38
CA ALA A 12 -28.92 30.23 -0.22
C ALA A 12 -28.42 29.14 0.76
N PHE A 13 -29.05 27.97 0.72
CA PHE A 13 -28.50 26.75 1.29
C PHE A 13 -27.17 26.47 0.58
N SER A 14 -26.09 26.89 1.23
CA SER A 14 -24.73 26.50 0.87
C SER A 14 -24.64 24.99 1.13
N LEU A 15 -24.90 24.21 0.09
CA LEU A 15 -24.54 22.81 0.03
C LEU A 15 -23.02 22.74 0.09
N ASN A 16 -22.45 22.74 1.30
CA ASN A 16 -21.10 22.29 1.54
C ASN A 16 -21.08 20.78 1.29
N THR A 17 -21.05 20.41 0.01
CA THR A 17 -20.60 19.10 -0.41
C THR A 17 -19.17 18.96 0.10
N PHE A 18 -19.00 18.27 1.23
CA PHE A 18 -17.70 17.79 1.67
C PHE A 18 -17.20 16.81 0.62
N ALA A 19 -16.55 17.34 -0.42
CA ALA A 19 -15.86 16.55 -1.41
C ALA A 19 -14.85 15.69 -0.65
N GLN A 20 -15.00 14.37 -0.74
CA GLN A 20 -14.05 13.44 -0.15
C GLN A 20 -12.65 13.80 -0.66
N SER A 21 -11.72 14.08 0.25
CA SER A 21 -10.35 14.45 -0.11
C SER A 21 -9.77 13.44 -1.09
N LYS A 22 -9.36 13.93 -2.26
CA LYS A 22 -8.68 13.16 -3.31
C LYS A 22 -7.33 12.65 -2.83
N THR A 23 -6.76 13.30 -1.83
CA THR A 23 -5.52 12.94 -1.17
C THR A 23 -5.78 12.19 0.13
N LEU A 24 -5.14 11.03 0.28
CA LEU A 24 -5.13 10.25 1.50
C LEU A 24 -3.83 10.49 2.26
N LYS A 25 -3.93 10.85 3.54
CA LYS A 25 -2.78 11.11 4.41
C LYS A 25 -2.57 9.93 5.34
N TYR A 26 -1.31 9.52 5.48
CA TYR A 26 -0.88 8.44 6.33
C TYR A 26 0.17 8.96 7.29
N ASN A 27 0.02 8.64 8.57
CA ASN A 27 0.94 9.02 9.62
C ASN A 27 1.32 7.76 10.40
N LEU A 28 2.60 7.44 10.38
CA LEU A 28 3.19 6.33 11.10
C LEU A 28 4.17 6.88 12.13
N LYS A 29 4.13 6.35 13.34
CA LYS A 29 5.01 6.73 14.44
C LYS A 29 6.22 5.82 14.50
N LYS A 30 7.34 6.35 15.00
CA LYS A 30 8.50 5.55 15.37
C LYS A 30 8.07 4.36 16.25
N GLY A 31 8.58 3.17 15.94
CA GLY A 31 8.28 1.92 16.65
C GLY A 31 7.04 1.18 16.16
N GLN A 32 6.15 1.82 15.40
CA GLN A 32 5.02 1.11 14.79
C GLN A 32 5.50 0.14 13.72
N ALA A 33 4.83 -0.99 13.59
CA ALA A 33 5.10 -1.95 12.53
C ALA A 33 4.11 -1.75 11.37
N PHE A 34 4.58 -1.19 10.27
CA PHE A 34 3.77 -0.93 9.08
C PHE A 34 3.66 -2.18 8.21
N ASP A 35 2.46 -2.74 8.11
CA ASP A 35 2.13 -3.87 7.27
C ASP A 35 1.67 -3.39 5.87
N ILE A 36 2.30 -3.94 4.84
CA ILE A 36 1.82 -3.90 3.45
C ILE A 36 1.38 -5.31 3.07
N LEU A 37 0.10 -5.46 2.74
CA LEU A 37 -0.47 -6.71 2.28
C LEU A 37 -0.81 -6.62 0.80
N LEU A 38 -0.32 -7.57 0.01
CA LEU A 38 -0.64 -7.74 -1.40
C LEU A 38 -1.51 -8.99 -1.53
N LEU A 39 -2.79 -8.76 -1.87
CA LEU A 39 -3.83 -9.79 -1.75
C LEU A 39 -4.48 -10.10 -3.10
N SER A 40 -4.70 -11.39 -3.35
CA SER A 40 -5.59 -11.89 -4.40
C SER A 40 -6.58 -12.88 -3.79
N GLN A 41 -7.85 -12.72 -4.14
CA GLN A 41 -8.96 -13.51 -3.62
C GLN A 41 -9.26 -14.69 -4.54
N LYS A 42 -9.67 -15.81 -3.96
CA LYS A 42 -10.30 -16.90 -4.71
C LYS A 42 -11.74 -16.49 -5.09
N PRO A 43 -12.30 -17.04 -6.19
CA PRO A 43 -13.70 -16.84 -6.53
C PRO A 43 -14.64 -17.23 -5.38
N ASN A 44 -15.79 -16.55 -5.28
CA ASN A 44 -16.88 -16.91 -4.36
C ASN A 44 -16.53 -16.89 -2.85
N THR A 45 -15.63 -16.00 -2.42
CA THR A 45 -15.14 -15.94 -1.02
C THR A 45 -15.75 -14.83 -0.17
N LYS A 46 -16.74 -14.08 -0.69
CA LYS A 46 -17.30 -12.89 -0.02
C LYS A 46 -17.79 -13.16 1.41
N GLU A 47 -18.56 -14.23 1.63
CA GLU A 47 -19.08 -14.54 2.98
C GLU A 47 -17.96 -15.02 3.91
N LYS A 48 -16.97 -15.78 3.40
CA LYS A 48 -15.78 -16.19 4.15
C LYS A 48 -14.96 -14.98 4.60
N ILE A 49 -14.78 -13.98 3.74
CA ILE A 49 -14.10 -12.72 4.07
C ILE A 49 -14.81 -12.02 5.21
N LYS A 50 -16.14 -11.87 5.13
CA LYS A 50 -16.94 -11.23 6.17
C LYS A 50 -16.82 -11.96 7.51
N GLN A 51 -16.90 -13.29 7.50
CA GLN A 51 -16.71 -14.11 8.70
C GLN A 51 -15.29 -13.98 9.28
N TYR A 52 -14.27 -14.04 8.42
CA TYR A 52 -12.87 -13.86 8.82
C TYR A 52 -12.67 -12.52 9.54
N PHE A 53 -13.12 -11.41 8.95
CA PHE A 53 -12.98 -10.11 9.60
C PHE A 53 -13.82 -10.02 10.88
N LYS A 54 -15.04 -10.55 10.90
CA LYS A 54 -15.86 -10.60 12.12
C LYS A 54 -15.16 -11.35 13.26
N ASN A 55 -14.47 -12.44 12.95
CA ASN A 55 -13.86 -13.32 13.95
C ASN A 55 -12.51 -12.82 14.46
N TYR A 56 -11.67 -12.28 13.57
CA TYR A 56 -10.26 -12.01 13.89
C TYR A 56 -9.94 -10.53 14.08
N PHE A 57 -10.69 -9.63 13.43
CA PHE A 57 -10.40 -8.21 13.48
C PHE A 57 -10.57 -7.60 14.88
N PRO A 58 -11.61 -7.93 15.67
CA PRO A 58 -11.73 -7.44 17.05
C PRO A 58 -10.58 -7.92 17.94
N ILE A 59 -10.06 -9.12 17.69
CA ILE A 59 -8.91 -9.67 18.41
C ILE A 59 -7.66 -8.88 18.02
N ALA A 60 -7.36 -8.75 16.72
CA ALA A 60 -6.21 -7.99 16.23
C ALA A 60 -6.18 -6.55 16.78
N LYS A 61 -7.34 -5.87 16.81
CA LYS A 61 -7.46 -4.53 17.40
C LYS A 61 -7.07 -4.46 18.88
N LYS A 62 -7.39 -5.48 19.68
CA LYS A 62 -6.97 -5.55 21.09
C LYS A 62 -5.45 -5.64 21.24
N TYR A 63 -4.77 -6.17 20.22
CA TYR A 63 -3.32 -6.23 20.11
C TYR A 63 -2.75 -5.08 19.27
N GLY A 64 -3.43 -3.94 19.20
CA GLY A 64 -2.90 -2.73 18.56
C GLY A 64 -2.86 -2.76 17.04
N TYR A 65 -3.71 -3.55 16.36
CA TYR A 65 -3.83 -3.50 14.90
C TYR A 65 -4.74 -2.36 14.43
N HIS A 66 -4.27 -1.61 13.45
CA HIS A 66 -4.97 -0.50 12.82
C HIS A 66 -4.98 -0.64 11.30
N THR A 67 -6.17 -0.57 10.70
CA THR A 67 -6.30 -0.51 9.24
C THR A 67 -6.05 0.89 8.73
N LEU A 68 -5.28 0.98 7.67
CA LEU A 68 -5.20 2.16 6.84
C LEU A 68 -5.98 1.91 5.54
N LYS A 69 -6.30 2.97 4.81
CA LYS A 69 -6.98 2.83 3.53
C LYS A 69 -6.01 2.25 2.50
N GLY A 70 -6.37 1.08 1.96
CA GLY A 70 -5.69 0.43 0.84
C GLY A 70 -6.33 0.78 -0.51
N PHE A 71 -5.87 0.12 -1.57
CA PHE A 71 -6.26 0.39 -2.94
C PHE A 71 -6.46 -0.89 -3.76
N PRO A 72 -7.43 -0.92 -4.68
CA PRO A 72 -7.49 -1.96 -5.70
C PRO A 72 -6.33 -1.78 -6.70
N ILE A 73 -5.87 -2.89 -7.26
CA ILE A 73 -4.92 -2.94 -8.37
C ILE A 73 -5.69 -3.43 -9.57
N LYS A 74 -5.88 -2.55 -10.56
CA LYS A 74 -6.75 -2.81 -11.71
C LYS A 74 -5.98 -3.08 -13.00
N GLU A 75 -4.75 -2.60 -13.08
CA GLU A 75 -3.92 -2.74 -14.28
C GLU A 75 -3.02 -3.99 -14.17
N SER A 76 -2.63 -4.53 -15.32
CA SER A 76 -1.59 -5.55 -15.41
C SER A 76 -0.26 -5.00 -14.87
N PRO A 77 0.61 -5.85 -14.31
CA PRO A 77 1.91 -5.40 -13.83
C PRO A 77 2.70 -4.80 -15.00
N THR A 78 3.33 -3.66 -14.75
CA THR A 78 4.17 -3.00 -15.75
C THR A 78 5.52 -3.68 -15.83
N GLN A 79 5.99 -4.29 -14.75
CA GLN A 79 7.22 -5.09 -14.72
C GLN A 79 7.08 -6.28 -13.76
N GLY A 80 7.65 -7.42 -14.14
CA GLY A 80 7.51 -8.67 -13.41
C GLY A 80 6.21 -9.41 -13.72
N ASN A 81 6.05 -10.60 -13.13
CA ASN A 81 4.92 -11.51 -13.41
C ASN A 81 3.95 -11.62 -12.23
N TYR A 82 4.04 -10.72 -11.27
CA TYR A 82 3.23 -10.73 -10.05
C TYR A 82 2.14 -9.67 -10.11
N GLN A 83 0.88 -10.10 -9.97
CA GLN A 83 -0.30 -9.23 -10.07
C GLN A 83 -1.26 -9.47 -8.90
N PRO A 84 -1.10 -8.76 -7.77
CA PRO A 84 -2.10 -8.75 -6.71
C PRO A 84 -3.35 -7.99 -7.15
N GLN A 85 -4.51 -8.31 -6.56
CA GLN A 85 -5.76 -7.58 -6.82
C GLN A 85 -5.91 -6.33 -5.94
N SER A 86 -5.18 -6.26 -4.84
CA SER A 86 -5.23 -5.13 -3.92
C SER A 86 -3.95 -4.99 -3.12
N ILE A 87 -3.67 -3.75 -2.73
CA ILE A 87 -2.70 -3.39 -1.71
C ILE A 87 -3.47 -2.90 -0.48
N ILE A 88 -3.30 -3.56 0.66
CA ILE A 88 -3.85 -3.13 1.94
C ILE A 88 -2.72 -2.58 2.79
N LEU A 89 -2.97 -1.43 3.39
CA LEU A 89 -2.05 -0.76 4.30
C LEU A 89 -2.61 -0.92 5.72
N ALA A 90 -1.75 -1.22 6.67
CA ALA A 90 -2.11 -1.31 8.09
C ALA A 90 -0.89 -1.08 8.96
N TYR A 91 -1.09 -0.85 10.25
CA TYR A 91 0.02 -0.85 11.20
C TYR A 91 -0.36 -1.56 12.49
N TRP A 92 0.67 -1.99 13.20
CA TRP A 92 0.60 -2.40 14.60
C TRP A 92 1.26 -1.32 15.45
N ASP A 93 0.74 -1.09 16.65
CA ASP A 93 1.33 -0.13 17.59
C ASP A 93 2.81 -0.39 17.87
N ASN A 94 3.22 -1.66 17.89
CA ASN A 94 4.63 -2.09 17.87
C ASN A 94 4.77 -3.57 17.45
N LEU A 95 6.01 -4.02 17.24
CA LEU A 95 6.31 -5.40 16.88
C LEU A 95 5.97 -6.43 17.97
N GLU A 96 6.05 -6.05 19.25
CA GLU A 96 5.77 -6.95 20.36
C GLU A 96 4.28 -7.36 20.37
N LEU A 97 3.37 -6.38 20.27
CA LEU A 97 1.93 -6.63 20.22
C LEU A 97 1.55 -7.44 18.97
N ARG A 98 2.19 -7.17 17.83
CA ARG A 98 2.05 -7.98 16.61
C ARG A 98 2.45 -9.44 16.85
N ALA A 99 3.57 -9.69 17.54
CA ALA A 99 4.02 -11.04 17.88
C ALA A 99 3.07 -11.73 18.87
N GLN A 100 2.61 -11.01 19.89
CA GLN A 100 1.62 -11.53 20.85
C GLN A 100 0.31 -11.92 20.18
N PHE A 101 -0.18 -11.13 19.21
CA PHE A 101 -1.35 -11.48 18.40
C PHE A 101 -1.14 -12.80 17.66
N LEU A 102 0.00 -12.98 16.98
CA LEU A 102 0.28 -14.19 16.22
C LEU A 102 0.34 -15.41 17.16
N GLN A 103 1.04 -15.32 18.29
CA GLN A 103 1.09 -16.37 19.29
C GLN A 103 -0.30 -16.71 19.85
N TYR A 104 -1.12 -15.69 20.15
CA TYR A 104 -2.48 -15.88 20.63
C TYR A 104 -3.34 -16.59 19.59
N ILE A 105 -3.28 -16.17 18.33
CA ILE A 105 -4.06 -16.75 17.25
C ILE A 105 -3.65 -18.21 16.99
N ASP A 106 -2.36 -18.50 16.94
CA ASP A 106 -1.86 -19.86 16.74
C ASP A 106 -2.34 -20.81 17.84
N LYS A 107 -2.36 -20.33 19.09
CA LYS A 107 -2.82 -21.12 20.24
C LYS A 107 -4.35 -21.25 20.32
N ASN A 108 -5.10 -20.18 20.05
CA ASN A 108 -6.53 -20.10 20.39
C ASN A 108 -7.47 -20.14 19.18
N LYS A 109 -6.95 -20.04 17.95
CA LYS A 109 -7.70 -20.02 16.70
C LYS A 109 -7.01 -20.92 15.67
N PRO A 110 -7.00 -22.26 15.88
CA PRO A 110 -6.22 -23.20 15.07
C PRO A 110 -6.59 -23.17 13.57
N ILE A 111 -7.82 -22.78 13.23
CA ILE A 111 -8.29 -22.66 11.84
C ILE A 111 -7.93 -21.33 11.17
N PHE A 112 -7.33 -20.36 11.87
CA PHE A 112 -7.07 -19.02 11.34
C PHE A 112 -6.29 -19.02 10.02
N HIS A 113 -5.22 -19.81 9.96
CA HIS A 113 -4.41 -19.92 8.73
C HIS A 113 -5.16 -20.66 7.63
N GLN A 114 -6.05 -21.59 7.98
CA GLN A 114 -6.89 -22.27 7.01
C GLN A 114 -7.92 -21.30 6.43
N ASP A 115 -8.58 -20.49 7.24
CA ASP A 115 -9.51 -19.45 6.77
C ASP A 115 -8.81 -18.50 5.79
N ARG A 116 -7.54 -18.15 6.05
CA ARG A 116 -6.74 -17.36 5.11
C ARG A 116 -6.56 -18.08 3.77
N ARG A 117 -6.13 -19.34 3.80
CA ARG A 117 -5.94 -20.15 2.59
C ARG A 117 -7.23 -20.38 1.83
N ASP A 118 -8.37 -20.42 2.52
CA ASP A 118 -9.69 -20.59 1.93
C ASP A 118 -10.19 -19.35 1.19
N ILE A 119 -9.75 -18.17 1.63
CA ILE A 119 -10.16 -16.88 1.07
C ILE A 119 -9.21 -16.42 -0.03
N TRP A 120 -7.90 -16.45 0.23
CA TRP A 120 -6.90 -15.80 -0.60
C TRP A 120 -6.14 -16.83 -1.45
N SER A 121 -6.03 -16.56 -2.74
CA SER A 121 -5.12 -17.26 -3.64
C SER A 121 -3.69 -16.75 -3.47
N ARG A 122 -3.53 -15.51 -3.03
CA ARG A 122 -2.26 -14.88 -2.61
C ARG A 122 -2.49 -14.01 -1.39
N PHE A 123 -1.67 -14.23 -0.36
CA PHE A 123 -1.69 -13.46 0.89
C PHE A 123 -0.25 -13.10 1.25
N ASP A 124 0.29 -12.09 0.58
CA ASP A 124 1.68 -11.69 0.76
C ASP A 124 1.71 -10.52 1.75
N VAL A 125 2.42 -10.68 2.88
CA VAL A 125 2.55 -9.64 3.91
C VAL A 125 4.03 -9.33 4.10
N THR A 126 4.38 -8.06 3.92
CA THR A 126 5.67 -7.52 4.34
C THR A 126 5.42 -6.46 5.41
N TYR A 127 6.21 -6.49 6.48
CA TYR A 127 6.14 -5.49 7.54
C TYR A 127 7.46 -4.75 7.70
N TYR A 128 7.36 -3.50 8.16
CA TYR A 128 8.48 -2.59 8.37
C TYR A 128 8.32 -1.92 9.73
N GLU A 129 9.26 -2.12 10.64
CA GLU A 129 9.31 -1.32 11.86
C GLU A 129 9.78 0.09 11.52
N MET A 130 9.03 1.10 11.94
CA MET A 130 9.31 2.49 11.62
C MET A 130 10.46 3.03 12.48
N PRO A 131 11.60 3.40 11.89
CA PRO A 131 12.75 3.89 12.68
C PRO A 131 12.56 5.33 13.19
N LYS A 132 11.60 6.05 12.60
CA LYS A 132 11.22 7.43 12.90
C LYS A 132 9.76 7.66 12.54
N ASP A 133 9.22 8.79 12.93
CA ASP A 133 7.91 9.24 12.43
C ASP A 133 7.98 9.45 10.90
N VAL A 134 6.98 8.94 10.19
CA VAL A 134 6.83 9.02 8.75
C VAL A 134 5.43 9.50 8.43
N SER A 135 5.34 10.58 7.67
CA SER A 135 4.08 11.07 7.10
C SER A 135 4.20 11.05 5.59
N PHE A 136 3.20 10.51 4.91
CA PHE A 136 3.13 10.50 3.46
C PHE A 136 1.69 10.65 2.98
N GLU A 137 1.56 11.08 1.73
CA GLU A 137 0.27 11.32 1.10
C GLU A 137 0.21 10.58 -0.24
N ILE A 138 -1.00 10.19 -0.64
CA ILE A 138 -1.28 9.58 -1.94
C ILE A 138 -2.43 10.33 -2.56
N ASN A 139 -2.19 10.98 -3.71
CA ASN A 139 -3.24 11.61 -4.49
C ASN A 139 -3.84 10.59 -5.46
N ARG A 140 -5.13 10.30 -5.29
CA ARG A 140 -5.86 9.28 -6.08
C ARG A 140 -6.12 9.68 -7.53
N GLU A 141 -5.92 10.95 -7.87
CA GLU A 141 -6.05 11.43 -9.24
C GLU A 141 -4.73 11.36 -10.02
N LYS A 142 -3.62 11.13 -9.31
CA LYS A 142 -2.31 10.92 -9.91
C LYS A 142 -2.11 9.46 -10.24
N TYR A 143 -1.12 9.20 -11.07
CA TYR A 143 -0.76 7.84 -11.46
C TYR A 143 0.22 7.27 -10.43
N ASN A 144 -0.25 6.40 -9.54
CA ASN A 144 0.57 5.88 -8.45
C ASN A 144 1.11 4.48 -8.77
N VAL A 145 2.41 4.29 -8.57
CA VAL A 145 3.12 3.07 -8.91
C VAL A 145 3.85 2.55 -7.68
N VAL A 146 3.55 1.32 -7.27
CA VAL A 146 4.38 0.56 -6.32
C VAL A 146 5.46 -0.15 -7.12
N THR A 147 6.71 -0.01 -6.68
CA THR A 147 7.83 -0.79 -7.22
C THR A 147 8.55 -1.50 -6.09
N ALA A 148 8.69 -2.82 -6.22
CA ALA A 148 9.36 -3.69 -5.28
C ALA A 148 10.58 -4.33 -5.96
N TYR A 149 11.75 -4.20 -5.36
CA TYR A 149 13.02 -4.68 -5.91
C TYR A 149 13.68 -5.71 -4.99
N TRP A 150 14.30 -6.71 -5.61
CA TRP A 150 15.20 -7.68 -4.99
C TRP A 150 16.60 -7.51 -5.55
N GLN A 151 17.61 -7.49 -4.70
CA GLN A 151 19.00 -7.27 -5.09
C GLN A 151 19.75 -8.59 -5.34
N LYS A 152 20.63 -8.62 -6.35
CA LYS A 152 21.64 -9.69 -6.51
C LYS A 152 22.89 -9.42 -5.66
N SER A 153 23.28 -8.14 -5.58
CA SER A 153 24.44 -7.70 -4.80
C SER A 153 24.19 -6.34 -4.16
N LYS A 154 24.59 -6.16 -2.90
CA LYS A 154 24.34 -4.94 -2.14
C LYS A 154 25.00 -3.70 -2.75
N LYS A 155 26.28 -3.79 -3.14
CA LYS A 155 27.04 -2.68 -3.73
C LYS A 155 26.53 -2.29 -5.12
N GLY A 156 26.26 -3.28 -5.97
CA GLY A 156 25.70 -3.05 -7.30
C GLY A 156 24.32 -2.41 -7.23
N PHE A 157 23.46 -2.95 -6.37
CA PHE A 157 22.09 -2.47 -6.23
C PHE A 157 22.02 -1.06 -5.64
N SER A 158 22.91 -0.71 -4.70
CA SER A 158 22.99 0.67 -4.19
C SER A 158 23.27 1.69 -5.30
N ARG A 159 24.14 1.37 -6.27
CA ARG A 159 24.41 2.24 -7.43
C ARG A 159 23.22 2.31 -8.37
N PHE A 160 22.66 1.16 -8.74
CA PHE A 160 21.44 1.08 -9.55
C PHE A 160 20.32 1.91 -8.94
N LYS A 161 20.03 1.72 -7.65
CA LYS A 161 18.97 2.44 -6.93
C LYS A 161 19.18 3.95 -6.99
N LYS A 162 20.41 4.42 -6.76
CA LYS A 162 20.73 5.86 -6.81
C LYS A 162 20.48 6.45 -8.21
N ASP A 163 20.93 5.78 -9.26
CA ASP A 163 20.71 6.22 -10.64
C ASP A 163 19.23 6.17 -11.03
N TRP A 164 18.55 5.07 -10.69
CA TRP A 164 17.11 4.90 -10.92
C TRP A 164 16.29 5.98 -10.23
N GLN A 165 16.57 6.28 -8.96
CA GLN A 165 15.90 7.37 -8.23
C GLN A 165 16.17 8.74 -8.85
N ALA A 166 17.38 8.99 -9.37
CA ALA A 166 17.69 10.23 -10.06
C ALA A 166 16.87 10.36 -11.36
N LYS A 167 16.78 9.28 -12.15
CA LYS A 167 15.99 9.25 -13.39
C LYS A 167 14.49 9.37 -13.14
N VAL A 168 13.96 8.77 -12.08
CA VAL A 168 12.56 8.96 -11.67
C VAL A 168 12.28 10.45 -11.43
N ARG A 169 13.11 11.12 -10.63
CA ARG A 169 12.95 12.55 -10.33
C ARG A 169 13.11 13.42 -11.58
N GLN A 170 14.10 13.13 -12.42
CA GLN A 170 14.32 13.85 -13.68
C GLN A 170 13.12 13.71 -14.64
N ALA A 171 12.43 12.57 -14.61
CA ALA A 171 11.23 12.33 -15.40
C ALA A 171 9.94 12.89 -14.76
N GLY A 172 10.04 13.58 -13.62
CA GLY A 172 8.91 14.20 -12.92
C GLY A 172 8.17 13.29 -11.94
N GLY A 173 8.68 12.09 -11.66
CA GLY A 173 8.13 11.21 -10.64
C GLY A 173 8.53 11.64 -9.22
N THR A 174 7.61 11.53 -8.27
CA THR A 174 7.84 11.88 -6.85
C THR A 174 7.75 10.64 -5.97
N PHE A 175 8.72 10.43 -5.09
CA PHE A 175 8.67 9.35 -4.10
C PHE A 175 7.76 9.75 -2.93
N THR A 176 6.68 9.01 -2.70
CA THR A 176 5.78 9.25 -1.55
C THR A 176 6.24 8.51 -0.31
N ILE A 177 6.73 7.27 -0.48
CA ILE A 177 7.38 6.51 0.58
C ILE A 177 8.45 5.58 0.02
N GLU A 178 9.51 5.40 0.81
CA GLU A 178 10.59 4.46 0.57
C GLU A 178 10.75 3.56 1.79
N LEU A 179 10.76 2.24 1.57
CA LEU A 179 10.83 1.22 2.60
C LEU A 179 11.96 0.24 2.27
N ILE A 180 12.79 -0.04 3.27
CA ILE A 180 13.94 -0.95 3.17
C ILE A 180 13.88 -1.97 4.30
N ASN A 181 14.53 -3.12 4.09
CA ASN A 181 14.66 -4.16 5.11
C ASN A 181 13.31 -4.71 5.60
N GLY A 182 12.37 -4.96 4.69
CA GLY A 182 11.08 -5.55 5.03
C GLY A 182 11.22 -6.98 5.53
N ALA A 183 10.34 -7.39 6.44
CA ALA A 183 10.28 -8.73 6.98
C ALA A 183 8.93 -9.40 6.68
N SER A 184 8.90 -10.75 6.62
CA SER A 184 7.69 -11.54 6.38
C SER A 184 7.53 -12.57 7.50
N PRO A 185 6.31 -12.80 7.99
CA PRO A 185 6.06 -13.68 9.14
C PRO A 185 6.32 -15.17 8.89
N PHE A 186 6.28 -15.65 7.65
CA PHE A 186 6.31 -17.11 7.37
C PHE A 186 7.58 -17.59 6.69
N GLY A 187 8.64 -16.79 6.60
CA GLY A 187 9.90 -17.20 5.98
C GLY A 187 9.78 -17.57 4.49
N TYR A 188 8.62 -17.44 3.85
CA TYR A 188 8.49 -17.47 2.39
C TYR A 188 9.16 -16.20 1.86
N TYR A 189 10.43 -16.32 1.50
CA TYR A 189 11.32 -15.25 1.10
C TYR A 189 10.96 -14.68 -0.28
N TYR A 190 10.04 -13.71 -0.29
CA TYR A 190 10.01 -12.65 -1.29
C TYR A 190 9.73 -11.31 -0.61
N ASN A 191 10.50 -10.97 0.43
CA ASN A 191 10.52 -9.59 0.94
C ASN A 191 11.36 -8.74 0.00
N PRO A 192 10.84 -7.64 -0.55
CA PRO A 192 11.67 -6.75 -1.34
C PRO A 192 12.75 -6.12 -0.45
N ASP A 193 13.98 -6.09 -0.96
CA ASP A 193 15.08 -5.34 -0.34
C ASP A 193 14.79 -3.84 -0.32
N TYR A 194 14.00 -3.38 -1.29
CA TYR A 194 13.54 -2.01 -1.42
C TYR A 194 12.14 -1.98 -2.04
N LEU A 195 11.20 -1.34 -1.35
CA LEU A 195 9.87 -1.03 -1.86
C LEU A 195 9.68 0.48 -1.84
N CYS A 196 9.12 1.03 -2.90
CA CYS A 196 8.73 2.43 -2.92
C CYS A 196 7.39 2.63 -3.61
N ILE A 197 6.73 3.72 -3.26
CA ILE A 197 5.61 4.26 -4.01
C ILE A 197 6.06 5.55 -4.68
N THR A 198 5.80 5.64 -5.98
CA THR A 198 6.03 6.85 -6.77
C THR A 198 4.72 7.38 -7.33
N GLU A 199 4.54 8.68 -7.26
CA GLU A 199 3.42 9.42 -7.83
C GLU A 199 3.87 10.12 -9.12
N TRP A 200 3.03 10.07 -10.15
CA TRP A 200 3.28 10.64 -11.46
C TRP A 200 2.10 11.48 -11.92
N GLU A 201 2.36 12.53 -12.70
CA GLU A 201 1.30 13.42 -13.23
C GLU A 201 0.24 12.65 -14.02
N SER A 202 0.67 11.67 -14.80
CA SER A 202 -0.21 10.87 -15.65
C SER A 202 0.44 9.54 -16.02
N LYS A 203 -0.37 8.63 -16.56
CA LYS A 203 0.10 7.39 -17.19
C LYS A 203 1.15 7.65 -18.27
N ALA A 204 0.95 8.65 -19.12
CA ALA A 204 1.88 8.99 -20.18
C ALA A 204 3.25 9.45 -19.66
N ALA A 205 3.28 10.21 -18.55
CA ALA A 205 4.53 10.61 -17.90
C ALA A 205 5.30 9.38 -17.37
N PHE A 206 4.60 8.47 -16.69
CA PHE A 206 5.19 7.22 -16.24
C PHE A 206 5.67 6.34 -17.40
N GLU A 207 4.89 6.16 -18.45
CA GLU A 207 5.26 5.33 -19.60
C GLU A 207 6.51 5.84 -20.32
N LYS A 208 6.70 7.17 -20.39
CA LYS A 208 7.92 7.77 -20.92
C LYS A 208 9.13 7.40 -20.08
N PHE A 209 9.02 7.49 -18.75
CA PHE A 209 10.06 7.01 -17.83
C PHE A 209 10.28 5.51 -17.97
N TYR A 210 9.22 4.71 -18.01
CA TYR A 210 9.29 3.26 -18.07
C TYR A 210 10.11 2.76 -19.27
N LYS A 211 9.93 3.37 -20.45
CA LYS A 211 10.75 3.07 -21.64
C LYS A 211 12.24 3.34 -21.40
N GLN A 212 12.58 4.39 -20.68
CA GLN A 212 13.97 4.70 -20.30
C GLN A 212 14.49 3.71 -19.24
N ASN A 213 13.65 3.39 -18.25
CA ASN A 213 13.97 2.43 -17.20
C ASN A 213 14.37 1.09 -17.81
N LEU A 214 13.63 0.57 -18.79
CA LEU A 214 13.96 -0.69 -19.46
C LEU A 214 15.35 -0.75 -20.11
N GLN A 215 15.94 0.40 -20.43
CA GLN A 215 17.29 0.50 -21.01
C GLN A 215 18.40 0.67 -19.95
N MET A 216 18.03 0.76 -18.67
CA MET A 216 19.01 0.86 -17.59
C MET A 216 19.75 -0.46 -17.36
N ASP A 217 20.95 -0.37 -16.78
CA ASP A 217 21.69 -1.54 -16.34
C ASP A 217 21.02 -2.19 -15.11
N HIS A 218 20.31 -3.29 -15.34
CA HIS A 218 19.67 -4.10 -14.30
C HIS A 218 20.53 -5.27 -13.83
N SER A 219 21.82 -5.32 -14.14
CA SER A 219 22.73 -6.41 -13.77
C SER A 219 22.72 -6.72 -12.27
N ALA A 220 22.51 -5.69 -11.43
CA ALA A 220 22.44 -5.82 -9.98
C ALA A 220 21.03 -6.15 -9.41
N VAL A 221 19.98 -6.13 -10.25
CA VAL A 221 18.60 -6.44 -9.88
C VAL A 221 18.33 -7.92 -10.09
N LYS A 222 17.85 -8.60 -9.04
CA LYS A 222 17.44 -10.01 -9.09
C LYS A 222 16.04 -10.14 -9.65
N GLN A 223 15.13 -9.34 -9.13
CA GLN A 223 13.74 -9.31 -9.51
C GLN A 223 13.20 -7.92 -9.26
N VAL A 224 12.18 -7.57 -10.02
CA VAL A 224 11.35 -6.38 -9.82
C VAL A 224 9.91 -6.75 -10.07
N ASN A 225 9.02 -6.29 -9.21
CA ASN A 225 7.58 -6.32 -9.41
C ASN A 225 7.08 -4.88 -9.36
N GLN A 226 6.26 -4.50 -10.33
CA GLN A 226 5.75 -3.15 -10.45
C GLN A 226 4.29 -3.16 -10.89
N PHE A 227 3.45 -2.41 -10.17
CA PHE A 227 2.03 -2.35 -10.43
C PHE A 227 1.44 -1.01 -10.02
N ILE A 228 0.31 -0.67 -10.65
CA ILE A 228 -0.38 0.60 -10.52
C ILE A 228 -1.61 0.43 -9.61
N PHE A 229 -1.87 1.42 -8.76
CA PHE A 229 -3.00 1.41 -7.85
C PHE A 229 -3.58 2.83 -7.72
N ASN A 230 -4.91 3.00 -7.70
CA ASN A 230 -5.58 4.31 -7.56
C ASN A 230 -6.92 4.18 -6.80
#